data_AF-A0A2X1JZD3-F1
#
_entry.id   AF-A0A2X1JZD3-F1
#
_cell.length_a   1.000
_cell.length_b   1.000
_cell.length_c   1.000
_cell.angle_alpha   90.00
_cell.angle_beta   90.00
_cell.angle_gamma   90.00
#
_symmetry.space_group_name_H-M   'P 1'
#
loop_
_entity.id
_entity.type
_entity.pdbx_description
1 polymer ?
#
loop_
_entity_poly.entity_id
_entity_poly.type
_entity_poly.pdbx_seq_one_letter_code
_entity_poly.pdbx_strand_id
1 'polypeptide(L)'
;MVVEEPVAGSFSHFAYKYWGQFCRFRLWLELLGTVRFSWPMAELTAVGKYIQFWYPEIPTWVSAAVFFVVINAINLTNVKVFGEMEFWFAIIKVIAVVAMIIFGGWLLFSGNGGPQASVSNLWDQGGFLPHGFTDW
;
A
#
# COMPACT_ATOMS: atom_id res chain seq x y z
N MET A 1 26.65 -1.27 -4.13
CA MET A 1 26.31 -0.17 -3.20
C MET A 1 25.89 -0.66 -1.81
N VAL A 2 24.66 -1.15 -1.54
CA VAL A 2 24.29 -1.64 -0.18
C VAL A 2 25.03 -2.92 0.23
N VAL A 3 25.40 -3.76 -0.74
CA VAL A 3 26.18 -4.99 -0.51
C VAL A 3 27.67 -4.72 -0.25
N GLU A 4 28.19 -3.57 -0.68
CA GLU A 4 29.63 -3.25 -0.55
C GLU A 4 29.96 -2.50 0.74
N GLU A 5 29.01 -1.76 1.31
CA GLU A 5 29.18 -1.08 2.60
C GLU A 5 27.96 -1.36 3.49
N PRO A 6 28.05 -2.28 4.47
CA PRO A 6 26.96 -2.58 5.38
C PRO A 6 26.93 -1.50 6.47
N VAL A 7 26.63 -0.27 6.07
CA VAL A 7 26.34 0.82 6.99
C VAL A 7 24.85 0.82 7.29
N ALA A 8 24.50 0.88 8.58
CA ALA A 8 23.11 1.04 9.04
C ALA A 8 22.54 2.45 8.74
N GLY A 9 23.02 3.10 7.67
CA GLY A 9 22.55 4.39 7.21
C GLY A 9 21.31 4.24 6.33
N SER A 10 20.26 5.03 6.65
CA SER A 10 19.08 5.21 5.79
C SER A 10 19.47 5.70 4.38
N PHE A 11 18.60 5.61 3.37
CA PHE A 11 18.80 6.10 1.99
C PHE A 11 19.45 7.50 1.91
N SER A 12 19.22 8.36 2.92
CA SER A 12 19.87 9.67 3.11
C SER A 12 21.41 9.62 3.24
N HIS A 13 21.98 8.54 3.78
CA HIS A 13 23.42 8.33 3.91
C HIS A 13 24.10 8.14 2.54
N PHE A 14 23.49 7.34 1.66
CA PHE A 14 23.98 7.15 0.29
C PHE A 14 23.85 8.44 -0.53
N ALA A 15 22.75 9.18 -0.39
CA ALA A 15 22.57 10.47 -1.05
C ALA A 15 23.64 11.51 -0.62
N TYR A 16 24.07 11.49 0.64
CA TYR A 16 25.14 12.36 1.11
C TYR A 16 26.50 12.00 0.51
N LYS A 17 26.84 10.71 0.50
CA LYS A 17 28.15 10.23 0.07
C LYS A 17 28.39 10.45 -1.42
N TYR A 18 27.37 10.25 -2.26
CA TYR A 18 27.51 10.35 -3.71
C TYR A 18 27.14 11.73 -4.28
N TRP A 19 26.16 12.42 -3.69
CA TRP A 19 25.56 13.64 -4.25
C TRP A 19 25.68 14.88 -3.35
N GLY A 20 26.40 14.77 -2.23
CA GLY A 20 26.70 15.89 -1.34
C GLY A 20 25.54 16.31 -0.43
N GLN A 21 25.76 17.41 0.31
CA GLN A 21 24.88 17.85 1.41
C GLN A 21 23.48 18.27 0.95
N PHE A 22 23.34 18.87 -0.23
CA PHE A 22 22.05 19.34 -0.74
C PHE A 22 21.10 18.18 -1.07
N CYS A 23 21.63 17.10 -1.65
CA CYS A 23 20.84 15.92 -1.99
C CYS A 23 20.41 15.13 -0.74
N ARG A 24 21.26 15.11 0.30
CA ARG A 24 20.87 14.60 1.63
C ARG A 24 19.68 15.38 2.20
N PHE A 25 19.73 16.71 2.13
CA PHE A 25 18.66 17.57 2.65
C PHE A 25 17.34 17.38 1.88
N ARG A 26 17.40 17.34 0.54
CA ARG A 26 16.20 17.14 -0.29
C ARG A 26 15.57 15.77 -0.09
N LEU A 27 16.38 14.70 -0.05
CA LEU A 27 15.88 13.36 0.23
C LEU A 27 15.31 13.25 1.65
N TRP A 28 15.89 13.94 2.62
CA TRP A 28 15.35 13.99 3.98
C TRP A 28 13.98 14.67 4.03
N LEU A 29 13.80 15.79 3.32
CA LEU A 29 12.51 16.48 3.21
C LEU A 29 11.44 15.62 2.53
N GLU A 30 11.80 14.91 1.46
CA GLU A 30 10.87 14.03 0.73
C GLU A 30 10.49 12.80 1.58
N LEU A 31 11.45 12.19 2.26
CA LEU A 31 11.16 11.08 3.18
C LEU A 31 10.27 11.52 4.35
N LEU A 32 10.48 12.72 4.88
CA LEU A 32 9.57 13.30 5.88
C LEU A 32 8.17 13.53 5.32
N GLY A 33 8.06 14.27 4.22
CA GLY A 33 6.76 14.63 3.63
C GLY A 33 5.95 13.40 3.22
N THR A 34 6.57 12.46 2.52
CA THR A 34 5.85 11.31 1.96
C THR A 34 5.66 10.20 2.99
N VAL A 35 6.74 9.73 3.62
CA VAL A 35 6.69 8.52 4.47
C VAL A 35 6.16 8.83 5.86
N ARG A 36 6.45 10.00 6.43
CA ARG A 36 5.99 10.35 7.79
C ARG A 36 4.65 11.08 7.83
N PHE A 37 4.34 11.91 6.83
CA PHE A 37 3.11 12.69 6.83
C PHE A 37 2.06 12.20 5.82
N SER A 38 2.39 12.08 4.54
CA SER A 38 1.39 11.79 3.51
C SER A 38 0.82 10.38 3.63
N TRP A 39 1.70 9.37 3.72
CA TRP A 39 1.29 7.97 3.72
C TRP A 39 0.42 7.58 4.92
N PRO A 40 0.80 7.87 6.19
CA PRO A 40 -0.03 7.48 7.33
C PRO A 40 -1.38 8.21 7.35
N MET A 41 -1.44 9.45 6.84
CA MET A 41 -2.69 10.22 6.76
C MET A 41 -3.64 9.67 5.69
N ALA A 42 -3.10 9.17 4.57
CA ALA A 42 -3.88 8.47 3.56
C ALA A 42 -4.48 7.17 4.12
N GLU A 43 -3.69 6.37 4.84
CA GLU A 43 -4.16 5.14 5.49
C GLU A 43 -5.20 5.43 6.57
N LEU A 44 -4.99 6.46 7.40
CA LEU A 44 -5.94 6.88 8.43
C LEU A 44 -7.28 7.30 7.82
N THR A 45 -7.24 8.03 6.71
CA THR A 45 -8.45 8.45 5.99
C THR A 45 -9.20 7.25 5.41
N ALA A 46 -8.48 6.26 4.87
CA ALA A 46 -9.07 5.02 4.38
C ALA A 46 -9.77 4.25 5.52
N VAL A 47 -9.14 4.10 6.68
CA VAL A 47 -9.74 3.48 7.87
C VAL A 47 -10.98 4.24 8.33
N GLY A 48 -10.93 5.57 8.36
CA GLY A 48 -12.07 6.42 8.70
C GLY A 48 -13.27 6.19 7.76
N LYS A 49 -13.02 6.02 6.46
CA LYS A 49 -14.04 5.67 5.45
C LYS A 49 -14.60 4.27 5.65
N TYR A 50 -13.77 3.28 5.97
CA TYR A 50 -14.24 1.93 6.26
C TYR A 50 -15.17 1.91 7.48
N ILE A 51 -14.82 2.61 8.55
CA ILE A 51 -15.67 2.68 9.75
C ILE A 51 -16.99 3.35 9.43
N GLN A 52 -16.98 4.43 8.64
CA GLN A 52 -18.21 5.10 8.22
C GLN A 52 -19.12 4.19 7.38
N PHE A 53 -18.56 3.26 6.60
CA PHE A 53 -19.34 2.29 5.83
C PHE A 53 -20.11 1.32 6.72
N TRP A 54 -19.50 0.84 7.81
CA TRP A 54 -20.15 -0.09 8.74
C TRP A 54 -20.98 0.59 9.83
N TYR A 55 -20.51 1.73 10.32
CA TYR A 55 -21.13 2.53 11.37
C TYR A 55 -21.28 3.98 10.89
N PRO A 56 -22.35 4.28 10.13
CA PRO A 56 -22.58 5.61 9.57
C PRO A 56 -22.85 6.68 10.63
N GLU A 57 -23.14 6.27 11.87
CA GLU A 57 -23.37 7.18 13.01
C GLU A 57 -22.09 7.83 13.54
N ILE A 58 -20.90 7.27 13.23
CA ILE A 58 -19.63 7.79 13.74
C ILE A 58 -19.06 8.82 12.74
N PRO A 59 -18.81 10.07 13.16
CA PRO A 59 -18.17 11.06 12.31
C PRO A 59 -16.74 10.63 11.95
N THR A 60 -16.36 10.80 10.69
CA THR A 60 -15.04 10.43 10.17
C THR A 60 -13.87 11.10 10.88
N TRP A 61 -14.07 12.31 11.43
CA TRP A 61 -13.04 13.03 12.16
C TRP A 61 -12.75 12.40 13.54
N VAL A 62 -13.76 11.83 14.20
CA VAL A 62 -13.60 11.18 15.52
C VAL A 62 -12.83 9.88 15.35
N SER A 63 -13.23 9.06 14.38
CA SER A 63 -12.53 7.80 14.10
C SER A 63 -11.09 8.07 13.67
N ALA A 64 -10.84 9.01 12.77
CA ALA A 64 -9.48 9.39 12.40
C ALA A 64 -8.64 9.85 13.60
N ALA A 65 -9.17 10.70 14.48
CA ALA A 65 -8.44 11.17 15.66
C ALA A 65 -8.08 10.04 16.64
N VAL A 66 -9.01 9.11 16.89
CA VAL A 66 -8.77 7.97 17.78
C VAL A 66 -7.69 7.05 17.22
N PHE A 67 -7.78 6.67 15.95
CA PHE A 67 -6.77 5.82 15.31
C PHE A 67 -5.40 6.50 15.24
N PHE A 68 -5.36 7.81 15.04
CA PHE A 68 -4.11 8.57 15.06
C PHE A 68 -3.40 8.46 16.41
N VAL A 69 -4.13 8.64 17.52
CA VAL A 69 -3.57 8.52 18.88
C VAL A 69 -3.08 7.09 19.15
N VAL A 70 -3.86 6.08 18.76
CA VAL A 70 -3.50 4.67 18.94
C VAL A 70 -2.21 4.34 18.18
N ILE A 71 -2.09 4.75 16.92
CA ILE A 71 -0.90 4.49 16.10
C ILE A 71 0.33 5.20 16.70
N ASN A 72 0.17 6.44 17.16
CA ASN A 72 1.25 7.16 17.82
C ASN A 72 1.72 6.45 19.10
N ALA A 73 0.78 5.94 19.91
CA ALA A 73 1.09 5.17 21.11
C ALA A 73 1.81 3.84 20.79
N ILE A 74 1.39 3.14 19.73
CA ILE A 74 2.07 1.92 19.27
C ILE A 74 3.48 2.22 18.78
N ASN A 75 3.70 3.33 18.08
CA ASN A 75 5.03 3.76 17.63
C ASN A 75 6.00 4.05 18.78
N LEU A 76 5.49 4.33 19.98
CA LEU A 76 6.31 4.48 21.19
C LEU A 76 6.58 3.15 21.89
N THR A 77 5.90 2.07 21.46
CA THR A 77 5.98 0.73 22.06
C THR A 77 7.05 -0.12 21.35
N ASN A 78 7.55 -1.14 22.05
CA ASN A 78 8.74 -1.92 21.71
C ASN A 78 8.83 -2.41 20.24
N VAL A 79 9.97 -2.12 19.60
CA VAL A 79 10.29 -2.45 18.18
C VAL A 79 10.10 -3.93 17.84
N LYS A 80 10.20 -4.82 18.83
CA LYS A 80 10.03 -6.26 18.64
C LYS A 80 8.59 -6.64 18.28
N VAL A 81 7.60 -6.00 18.91
CA VAL A 81 6.19 -6.27 18.66
C VAL A 81 5.79 -5.81 17.26
N PHE A 82 6.38 -4.71 16.79
CA PHE A 82 6.14 -4.21 15.44
C PHE A 82 6.52 -5.24 14.36
N GLY A 83 7.70 -5.86 14.49
CA GLY A 83 8.17 -6.87 13.54
C GLY A 83 7.29 -8.14 13.51
N GLU A 84 6.83 -8.61 14.68
CA GLU A 84 5.92 -9.76 14.75
C GLU A 84 4.55 -9.42 14.12
N MET A 85 3.99 -8.24 14.41
CA MET A 85 2.71 -7.79 13.84
C MET A 85 2.78 -7.64 12.31
N GLU A 86 3.86 -7.06 11.77
CA GLU A 86 4.06 -6.97 10.32
C GLU A 86 4.09 -8.35 9.66
N PHE A 87 4.74 -9.32 10.28
CA PHE A 87 4.79 -10.69 9.76
C PHE A 87 3.38 -11.31 9.68
N TRP A 88 2.59 -11.20 10.76
CA TRP A 88 1.21 -11.70 10.76
C TRP A 88 0.34 -10.97 9.73
N PHE A 89 0.46 -9.65 9.59
CA PHE A 89 -0.27 -8.89 8.58
C PHE A 89 0.16 -9.23 7.15
N ALA A 90 1.43 -9.57 6.92
CA ALA A 90 1.91 -10.02 5.62
C ALA A 90 1.28 -11.36 5.21
N ILE A 91 1.13 -12.31 6.14
CA ILE A 91 0.45 -13.60 5.88
C ILE A 91 -0.99 -13.36 5.42
N ILE A 92 -1.74 -12.50 6.13
CA ILE A 92 -3.13 -12.18 5.76
C ILE A 92 -3.20 -11.59 4.35
N LYS A 93 -2.29 -10.67 4.00
CA LYS A 93 -2.23 -10.08 2.66
C LYS A 93 -1.97 -11.14 1.58
N VAL A 94 -1.01 -12.04 1.81
CA VAL A 94 -0.70 -13.11 0.85
C VAL A 94 -1.91 -14.03 0.64
N ILE A 95 -2.58 -14.45 1.72
CA ILE A 95 -3.78 -15.28 1.63
C ILE A 95 -4.89 -14.55 0.88
N ALA A 96 -5.10 -13.25 1.13
CA ALA A 96 -6.13 -12.46 0.43
C ALA A 96 -5.86 -12.37 -1.09
N VAL A 97 -4.61 -12.16 -1.50
CA VAL A 97 -4.22 -12.14 -2.92
C VAL A 97 -4.45 -13.51 -3.57
N VAL A 98 -4.03 -14.59 -2.91
CA VAL A 98 -4.24 -15.95 -3.43
C VAL A 98 -5.74 -16.27 -3.54
N ALA A 99 -6.53 -15.92 -2.54
CA ALA A 99 -7.98 -16.10 -2.57
C ALA A 99 -8.63 -15.30 -3.71
N MET A 100 -8.19 -14.06 -3.94
CA MET A 100 -8.69 -13.22 -5.04
C MET A 100 -8.34 -13.82 -6.41
N ILE A 101 -7.13 -14.37 -6.58
CA ILE A 101 -6.72 -15.04 -7.82
C ILE A 101 -7.56 -16.30 -8.05
N ILE A 102 -7.75 -17.13 -7.02
CA ILE A 102 -8.56 -18.35 -7.12
C ILE A 102 -10.01 -18.00 -7.42
N PHE A 103 -10.58 -17.01 -6.74
CA PHE A 103 -11.95 -16.55 -6.96
C PHE A 103 -12.15 -15.97 -8.36
N GLY A 104 -11.19 -15.15 -8.84
CA GLY A 104 -11.18 -14.64 -10.21
C GLY A 104 -11.10 -15.77 -11.24
N GLY A 105 -10.21 -16.75 -11.03
CA GLY A 105 -10.13 -17.94 -11.87
C GLY A 105 -11.43 -18.75 -11.86
N TRP A 106 -12.02 -18.96 -10.69
CA TRP A 106 -13.29 -19.67 -10.54
C TRP A 106 -14.44 -18.97 -11.27
N LEU A 107 -14.52 -17.63 -11.21
CA LEU A 107 -15.51 -16.85 -11.97
C LEU A 107 -15.35 -17.02 -13.48
N LEU A 108 -14.11 -17.05 -13.99
CA LEU A 108 -13.82 -17.24 -15.41
C LEU A 108 -14.19 -18.65 -15.90
N PHE A 109 -13.94 -19.69 -15.10
CA PHE A 109 -14.24 -21.08 -15.47
C PHE A 109 -15.71 -21.47 -15.21
N SER A 110 -16.36 -20.88 -14.22
CA SER A 110 -17.74 -21.24 -13.83
C SER A 110 -18.81 -20.53 -14.67
N GLY A 111 -18.49 -19.45 -15.40
CA GLY A 111 -19.46 -18.72 -16.23
C GLY A 111 -20.62 -18.05 -15.46
N ASN A 112 -20.58 -18.04 -14.12
CA ASN A 112 -21.60 -17.46 -13.24
C ASN A 112 -21.35 -15.97 -12.91
N GLY A 113 -20.39 -15.31 -13.59
CA GLY A 113 -20.07 -13.89 -13.39
C GLY A 113 -20.96 -12.91 -14.17
N GLY A 114 -22.04 -13.39 -14.81
CA GLY A 114 -22.89 -12.61 -15.70
C GLY A 114 -22.37 -12.55 -17.15
N PRO A 115 -23.15 -11.98 -18.10
CA PRO A 115 -22.88 -12.01 -19.55
C PRO A 115 -21.56 -11.33 -19.99
N GLN A 116 -20.85 -10.67 -19.07
CA GLN A 116 -19.61 -9.94 -19.32
C GLN A 116 -18.36 -10.63 -18.74
N ALA A 117 -18.50 -11.76 -18.03
CA ALA A 117 -17.39 -12.50 -17.44
C ALA A 117 -17.05 -13.77 -18.23
N SER A 118 -17.02 -13.66 -19.56
CA SER A 118 -16.58 -14.73 -20.46
C SER A 118 -15.13 -14.49 -20.88
N VAL A 119 -14.37 -15.56 -21.12
CA VAL A 119 -13.05 -15.50 -21.77
C VAL A 119 -13.14 -14.83 -23.15
N SER A 120 -14.33 -14.77 -23.76
CA SER A 120 -14.53 -13.98 -24.98
C SER A 120 -14.36 -12.48 -24.76
N ASN A 121 -14.51 -11.94 -23.53
CA ASN A 121 -14.31 -10.52 -23.26
C ASN A 121 -12.83 -10.08 -23.31
N LEU A 122 -11.89 -11.02 -23.19
CA LEU A 122 -10.46 -10.80 -23.45
C LEU A 122 -10.16 -10.60 -24.95
N TRP A 123 -11.09 -10.99 -25.82
CA TRP A 123 -10.90 -10.98 -27.28
C TRP A 123 -11.92 -10.08 -28.02
N ASP A 124 -13.16 -9.98 -27.53
CA ASP A 124 -14.28 -9.25 -28.15
C ASP A 124 -14.24 -7.73 -27.92
N GLN A 125 -13.57 -7.25 -26.86
CA GLN A 125 -13.40 -5.80 -26.58
C GLN A 125 -12.11 -5.22 -27.16
N GLY A 126 -11.59 -5.80 -28.26
CA GLY A 126 -10.41 -5.27 -28.97
C GLY A 126 -9.09 -6.02 -28.70
N GLY A 127 -9.15 -7.29 -28.34
CA GLY A 127 -7.97 -8.14 -28.11
C GLY A 127 -7.18 -7.80 -26.85
N PHE A 128 -5.97 -8.38 -26.72
CA PHE A 128 -5.08 -8.18 -25.56
C PHE A 128 -4.54 -6.73 -25.43
N LEU A 129 -4.71 -5.89 -26.46
CA LEU A 129 -4.27 -4.48 -26.51
C LEU A 129 -5.25 -3.63 -27.37
N PRO A 130 -6.43 -3.23 -26.84
CA PRO A 130 -7.40 -2.43 -27.60
C PRO A 130 -6.88 -1.05 -28.04
N HIS A 131 -5.84 -0.54 -27.38
CA HIS A 131 -5.22 0.78 -27.62
C HIS A 131 -3.79 0.73 -28.22
N GLY A 132 -3.27 -0.44 -28.62
CA GLY A 132 -1.98 -0.55 -29.30
C GLY A 132 -0.76 0.03 -28.54
N PHE A 133 0.42 0.02 -29.18
CA PHE A 133 1.68 0.59 -28.68
C PHE A 133 1.91 2.04 -29.12
N THR A 134 0.93 2.64 -29.78
CA THR A 134 1.06 3.94 -30.45
C THR A 134 -0.19 4.76 -30.24
N ASP A 135 -0.42 5.17 -29.01
CA ASP A 135 -1.16 6.39 -28.70
C ASP A 135 -0.21 7.24 -27.84
N TRP A 136 0.53 8.12 -28.51
CA TRP A 136 1.38 9.15 -27.90
C TRP A 136 0.54 10.35 -27.47
#